data_AF-A0A7V9AZR5-F1
#
_entry.id   AF-A0A7V9AZR5-F1
#
_cell.length_a   1.000
_cell.length_b   1.000
_cell.length_c   1.000
_cell.angle_alpha   90.00
_cell.angle_beta   90.00
_cell.angle_gamma   90.00
#
_symmetry.space_group_name_H-M   'P 1'
#
loop_
_entity.id
_entity.type
_entity.pdbx_description
1 polymer ?
#
loop_
_entity_poly.entity_id
_entity_poly.type
_entity_poly.pdbx_seq_one_letter_code
_entity_poly.pdbx_strand_id
1 'polypeptide(L)'
;MTERHTQTIPTPDEQPETDAPAGANPWLVLVVLCAAVFMLLLDTTIVNVAQRKIQEGLDADLSQIQWVLDSYILAYAVLLLSFGRMGDVFGRKKLFVLGLAIFTAASALCGASAWLADLFGISGAAALIGARVLQGAGGAFMMPQSLSLLTVVFPHERRGAALGIWGGIVALGAIIGPVVGGLIVTTYAWEWVFLINIPVGIAAILATLALVPESVDPHAGRRFDWGGVLLSGLGIFALVYALIEGNAHGWTSSLILGLFAVAAVLLALFVWWERRHPDPMMKLELFGIRNFWAGNVIALMVAFGMLGIFFPMTLFLQGALGFTPIRAGLTMTPMSIVILLTAPLAGRLTDRIGARWILITGLG
;
A
#
# COMPACT_ATOMS: atom_id res chain seq x y z
N MET A 1 41.97 -36.36 -38.14
CA MET A 1 40.70 -35.76 -38.58
C MET A 1 39.75 -35.82 -37.40
N THR A 2 39.63 -34.73 -36.65
CA THR A 2 38.72 -34.62 -35.50
C THR A 2 38.16 -33.21 -35.56
N GLU A 3 36.93 -33.10 -36.05
CA GLU A 3 36.23 -31.83 -36.25
C GLU A 3 36.00 -31.15 -34.90
N ARG A 4 36.53 -29.93 -34.75
CA ARG A 4 36.16 -29.03 -33.66
C ARG A 4 34.81 -28.40 -33.99
N HIS A 5 33.78 -28.79 -33.26
CA HIS A 5 32.53 -28.03 -33.21
C HIS A 5 32.81 -26.63 -32.66
N THR A 6 32.84 -25.65 -33.55
CA THR A 6 32.80 -24.23 -33.20
C THR A 6 31.41 -23.93 -32.66
N GLN A 7 31.26 -23.89 -31.33
CA GLN A 7 30.09 -23.29 -30.69
C GLN A 7 30.13 -21.78 -30.96
N THR A 8 29.24 -21.32 -31.83
CA THR A 8 28.97 -19.90 -32.04
C THR A 8 28.42 -19.31 -30.73
N ILE A 9 29.16 -18.37 -30.16
CA ILE A 9 28.70 -17.51 -29.06
C ILE A 9 27.55 -16.65 -29.61
N PRO A 10 26.37 -16.59 -28.97
CA PRO A 10 25.29 -15.73 -29.43
C PRO A 10 25.72 -14.26 -29.34
N THR A 11 25.44 -13.49 -30.40
CA THR A 11 25.65 -12.04 -30.44
C THR A 11 24.78 -11.34 -29.39
N PRO A 12 25.18 -10.17 -28.85
CA PRO A 12 24.46 -9.46 -27.77
C PRO A 12 23.04 -8.95 -28.12
N ASP A 13 22.57 -9.12 -29.36
CA ASP A 13 21.31 -8.54 -29.87
C ASP A 13 20.11 -9.51 -29.90
N GLU A 14 20.23 -10.75 -29.41
CA GLU A 14 19.08 -11.66 -29.23
C GLU A 14 18.70 -11.78 -27.75
N GLN A 15 18.35 -10.65 -27.12
CA GLN A 15 17.40 -10.72 -26.00
C GLN A 15 16.01 -10.82 -26.63
N PRO A 16 15.18 -11.81 -26.27
CA PRO A 16 13.80 -11.79 -26.72
C PRO A 16 13.19 -10.50 -26.18
N GLU A 17 12.86 -9.56 -27.07
CA GLU A 17 11.96 -8.47 -26.78
C GLU A 17 10.72 -9.13 -26.18
N THR A 18 10.57 -9.01 -24.85
CA THR A 18 9.31 -9.35 -24.20
C THR A 18 8.27 -8.40 -24.78
N ASP A 19 7.68 -8.80 -25.91
CA ASP A 19 6.56 -8.15 -26.53
C ASP A 19 5.54 -7.89 -25.42
N ALA A 20 5.27 -6.61 -25.16
CA ALA A 20 4.17 -6.24 -24.29
C ALA A 20 2.94 -7.00 -24.79
N PRO A 21 2.19 -7.71 -23.92
CA PRO A 21 1.12 -8.59 -24.35
C PRO A 21 0.19 -7.83 -25.32
N ALA A 22 0.12 -8.33 -26.55
CA ALA A 22 -0.56 -7.67 -27.65
C ALA A 22 -2.02 -7.37 -27.26
N GLY A 23 -2.36 -6.09 -27.12
CA GLY A 23 -3.76 -5.62 -27.07
C GLY A 23 -4.18 -4.71 -25.92
N ALA A 24 -3.39 -4.53 -24.86
CA ALA A 24 -3.79 -3.68 -23.72
C ALA A 24 -3.13 -2.29 -23.78
N ASN A 25 -3.92 -1.21 -23.83
CA ASN A 25 -3.39 0.16 -23.74
C ASN A 25 -2.80 0.40 -22.34
N PRO A 26 -1.47 0.64 -22.20
CA PRO A 26 -0.82 0.80 -20.90
C PRO A 26 -1.41 1.90 -20.04
N TRP A 27 -1.90 2.97 -20.66
CA TRP A 27 -2.50 4.11 -19.96
C TRP A 27 -3.87 3.78 -19.38
N LEU A 28 -4.65 2.91 -20.05
CA LEU A 28 -5.91 2.43 -19.49
C LEU A 28 -5.64 1.51 -18.29
N VAL A 29 -4.62 0.65 -18.38
CA VAL A 29 -4.18 -0.17 -17.24
C VAL A 29 -3.76 0.71 -16.06
N LEU A 30 -2.97 1.76 -16.31
CA LEU A 30 -2.59 2.73 -15.29
C LEU A 30 -3.81 3.36 -14.61
N VAL A 31 -4.81 3.81 -15.38
CA VAL A 31 -6.05 4.39 -14.82
C VAL A 31 -6.76 3.39 -13.91
N VAL A 32 -6.90 2.14 -14.33
CA VAL A 32 -7.56 1.09 -13.53
C VAL A 32 -6.81 0.81 -12.23
N LEU A 33 -5.50 0.59 -12.31
CA LEU A 33 -4.66 0.31 -11.14
C LEU A 33 -4.65 1.49 -10.18
N CYS A 34 -4.53 2.71 -10.70
CA CYS A 34 -4.53 3.92 -9.91
C CYS A 34 -5.90 4.23 -9.29
N ALA A 35 -7.02 3.93 -9.96
CA ALA A 35 -8.35 4.09 -9.37
C ALA A 35 -8.54 3.18 -8.14
N ALA A 36 -8.07 1.94 -8.23
CA ALA A 36 -8.12 0.99 -7.13
C ALA A 36 -7.18 1.38 -5.96
N VAL A 37 -5.96 1.84 -6.27
CA VAL A 37 -5.02 2.35 -5.25
C VAL A 37 -5.57 3.62 -4.61
N PHE A 38 -6.12 4.54 -5.40
CA PHE A 38 -6.76 5.75 -4.90
C PHE A 38 -7.90 5.42 -3.93
N MET A 39 -8.79 4.50 -4.31
CA MET A 39 -9.87 4.01 -3.44
C MET A 39 -9.33 3.47 -2.11
N LEU A 40 -8.28 2.65 -2.16
CA LEU A 40 -7.65 2.08 -0.96
C LEU A 40 -7.10 3.15 0.00
N LEU A 41 -6.48 4.20 -0.53
CA LEU A 41 -5.99 5.31 0.29
C LEU A 41 -7.11 6.23 0.78
N LEU A 42 -8.11 6.45 -0.07
CA LEU A 42 -9.28 7.24 0.25
C LEU A 42 -10.05 6.61 1.42
N ASP A 43 -10.21 5.29 1.43
CA ASP A 43 -10.84 4.55 2.54
C ASP A 43 -10.15 4.85 3.88
N THR A 44 -8.84 4.65 3.96
CA THR A 44 -8.09 4.83 5.21
C THR A 44 -8.21 6.27 5.72
N THR A 45 -8.18 7.25 4.82
CA THR A 45 -8.23 8.66 5.17
C THR A 45 -9.64 9.15 5.53
N ILE A 46 -10.68 8.66 4.86
CA ILE A 46 -12.07 8.97 5.22
C ILE A 46 -12.38 8.40 6.61
N VAL A 47 -11.97 7.16 6.91
CA VAL A 47 -12.21 6.55 8.24
C VAL A 47 -11.55 7.36 9.35
N ASN A 48 -10.35 7.89 9.13
CA ASN A 48 -9.69 8.81 10.07
C ASN A 48 -10.55 10.06 10.36
N VAL A 49 -11.21 10.63 9.35
CA VAL A 49 -12.08 11.81 9.52
C VAL A 49 -13.43 11.44 10.15
N ALA A 50 -13.91 10.22 9.91
CA ALA A 50 -15.21 9.75 10.37
C ALA A 50 -15.19 9.18 11.80
N GLN A 51 -14.03 9.06 12.46
CA GLN A 51 -13.87 8.42 13.78
C GLN A 51 -14.95 8.82 14.79
N ARG A 52 -15.19 10.12 14.99
CA ARG A 52 -16.21 10.63 15.93
C ARG A 52 -17.60 10.12 15.59
N LYS A 53 -17.99 10.15 14.32
CA LYS A 53 -19.32 9.74 13.88
C LYS A 53 -19.50 8.22 13.96
N ILE A 54 -18.44 7.45 13.69
CA ILE A 54 -18.43 6.00 13.88
C ILE A 54 -18.53 5.68 15.38
N GLN A 55 -17.82 6.42 16.23
CA GLN A 55 -17.87 6.29 17.68
C GLN A 55 -19.30 6.45 18.22
N GLU A 56 -19.94 7.56 17.86
CA GLU A 56 -21.32 7.86 18.26
C GLU A 56 -22.32 6.86 17.66
N GLY A 57 -22.11 6.43 16.41
CA GLY A 57 -23.00 5.49 15.72
C GLY A 57 -22.95 4.06 16.24
N LEU A 58 -21.86 3.66 16.90
CA LEU A 58 -21.66 2.31 17.45
C LEU A 58 -21.65 2.26 18.97
N ASP A 59 -21.84 3.41 19.65
CA ASP A 59 -21.62 3.58 21.10
C ASP A 59 -20.28 2.99 21.55
N ALA A 60 -19.23 3.24 20.75
CA ALA A 60 -17.92 2.63 20.92
C ALA A 60 -17.04 3.45 21.88
N ASP A 61 -16.20 2.76 22.64
CA ASP A 61 -15.18 3.43 23.44
C ASP A 61 -13.99 3.92 22.58
N LEU A 62 -13.11 4.71 23.19
CA LEU A 62 -11.95 5.28 22.48
C LEU A 62 -10.98 4.19 22.00
N SER A 63 -10.79 3.14 22.79
CA SER A 63 -9.90 2.02 22.45
C SER A 63 -10.43 1.27 21.23
N GLN A 64 -11.72 0.98 21.19
CA GLN A 64 -12.40 0.33 20.08
C GLN A 64 -12.26 1.13 18.78
N ILE A 65 -12.43 2.45 18.83
CA ILE A 65 -12.29 3.31 17.65
C ILE A 65 -10.84 3.42 17.17
N GLN A 66 -9.88 3.40 18.08
CA GLN A 66 -8.47 3.33 17.70
C GLN A 66 -8.17 1.99 16.99
N TRP A 67 -8.70 0.89 17.53
CA TRP A 67 -8.57 -0.45 16.95
C TRP A 67 -9.23 -0.60 15.57
N VAL A 68 -10.26 0.18 15.24
CA VAL A 68 -10.86 0.21 13.88
C VAL A 68 -9.84 0.66 12.82
N LEU A 69 -8.92 1.56 13.18
CA LEU A 69 -7.83 1.98 12.30
C LEU A 69 -6.64 1.01 12.39
N ASP A 70 -6.23 0.69 13.60
CA ASP A 70 -5.00 -0.06 13.86
C ASP A 70 -5.09 -1.48 13.31
N SER A 71 -6.26 -2.14 13.42
CA SER A 71 -6.44 -3.51 12.91
C SER A 71 -6.25 -3.60 11.40
N TYR A 72 -6.69 -2.57 10.66
CA TYR A 72 -6.47 -2.46 9.22
C TYR A 72 -4.98 -2.29 8.91
N ILE A 73 -4.32 -1.32 9.55
CA ILE A 73 -2.91 -1.00 9.30
C ILE A 73 -2.02 -2.21 9.64
N LEU A 74 -2.31 -2.86 10.75
CA LEU A 74 -1.57 -4.01 11.24
C LEU A 74 -1.74 -5.22 10.30
N ALA A 75 -2.97 -5.55 9.91
CA ALA A 75 -3.23 -6.61 8.94
C ALA A 75 -2.57 -6.31 7.58
N TYR A 76 -2.69 -5.08 7.11
CA TYR A 76 -2.08 -4.62 5.87
C TYR A 76 -0.55 -4.77 5.93
N ALA A 77 0.11 -4.25 6.97
CA ALA A 77 1.56 -4.26 7.10
C ALA A 77 2.13 -5.68 7.19
N VAL A 78 1.51 -6.56 7.97
CA VAL A 78 1.94 -7.95 8.18
C VAL A 78 1.84 -8.75 6.90
N LEU A 79 0.77 -8.58 6.13
CA LEU A 79 0.47 -9.39 4.94
C LEU A 79 1.10 -8.85 3.66
N LEU A 80 1.50 -7.57 3.63
CA LEU A 80 2.00 -6.88 2.43
C LEU A 80 3.16 -7.63 1.77
N LEU A 81 4.17 -8.01 2.56
CA LEU A 81 5.35 -8.71 2.04
C LEU A 81 5.00 -10.11 1.51
N SER A 82 4.17 -10.84 2.27
CA SER A 82 3.73 -12.19 1.92
C SER A 82 2.93 -12.22 0.63
N PHE A 83 1.97 -11.32 0.50
CA PHE A 83 1.11 -11.24 -0.69
C PHE A 83 1.81 -10.62 -1.89
N GLY A 84 2.85 -9.82 -1.69
CA GLY A 84 3.77 -9.40 -2.74
C GLY A 84 4.37 -10.61 -3.47
N ARG A 85 4.99 -11.53 -2.72
CA ARG A 85 5.61 -12.73 -3.28
C ARG A 85 4.60 -13.69 -3.90
N MET A 86 3.42 -13.83 -3.30
CA MET A 86 2.36 -14.69 -3.86
C MET A 86 1.96 -14.28 -5.27
N GLY A 87 1.88 -12.98 -5.58
CA GLY A 87 1.51 -12.53 -6.93
C GLY A 87 2.56 -12.84 -8.00
N ASP A 88 3.84 -12.87 -7.64
CA ASP A 88 4.89 -13.30 -8.57
C ASP A 88 4.76 -14.79 -8.93
N VAL A 89 4.28 -15.62 -8.00
CA VAL A 89 4.12 -17.07 -8.18
C VAL A 89 2.79 -17.45 -8.86
N PHE A 90 1.68 -16.86 -8.40
CA PHE A 90 0.32 -17.29 -8.77
C PHE A 90 -0.34 -16.42 -9.85
N GLY A 91 0.24 -15.26 -10.16
CA GLY A 91 -0.26 -14.32 -11.16
C GLY A 91 -0.67 -12.99 -10.55
N ARG A 92 -0.05 -11.91 -11.04
CA ARG A 92 -0.19 -10.56 -10.48
C ARG A 92 -1.61 -10.02 -10.68
N LYS A 93 -2.24 -10.31 -11.83
CA LYS A 93 -3.63 -9.88 -12.10
C LYS A 93 -4.62 -10.63 -11.23
N LYS A 94 -4.50 -11.95 -11.12
CA LYS A 94 -5.36 -12.77 -10.24
C LYS A 94 -5.33 -12.30 -8.80
N LEU A 95 -4.14 -12.06 -8.26
CA LEU A 95 -3.98 -11.65 -6.87
C LEU A 95 -4.47 -10.21 -6.65
N PHE A 96 -4.27 -9.33 -7.62
CA PHE A 96 -4.84 -7.99 -7.58
C PHE A 96 -6.39 -8.03 -7.56
N VAL A 97 -7.02 -8.81 -8.45
CA VAL A 97 -8.49 -8.97 -8.48
C VAL A 97 -9.00 -9.63 -7.20
N LEU A 98 -8.31 -10.65 -6.67
CA LEU A 98 -8.67 -11.28 -5.40
C LEU A 98 -8.62 -10.27 -4.25
N GLY A 99 -7.53 -9.49 -4.16
CA GLY A 99 -7.40 -8.42 -3.17
C GLY A 99 -8.52 -7.39 -3.27
N LEU A 100 -8.83 -6.95 -4.49
CA LEU A 100 -9.90 -6.00 -4.74
C LEU A 100 -11.29 -6.56 -4.39
N ALA A 101 -11.55 -7.84 -4.68
CA ALA A 101 -12.78 -8.53 -4.28
C ALA A 101 -12.89 -8.63 -2.75
N ILE A 102 -11.82 -9.04 -2.06
CA ILE A 102 -11.76 -9.09 -0.59
C ILE A 102 -11.98 -7.70 0.00
N PHE A 103 -11.30 -6.68 -0.51
CA PHE A 103 -11.43 -5.30 -0.04
C PHE A 103 -12.87 -4.78 -0.22
N THR A 104 -13.48 -5.04 -1.38
CA THR A 104 -14.83 -4.60 -1.71
C THR A 104 -15.87 -5.32 -0.83
N ALA A 105 -15.73 -6.63 -0.65
CA ALA A 105 -16.60 -7.41 0.23
C ALA A 105 -16.43 -6.98 1.69
N ALA A 106 -15.20 -6.78 2.15
CA ALA A 106 -14.92 -6.28 3.50
C ALA A 106 -15.47 -4.87 3.72
N SER A 107 -15.47 -4.00 2.71
CA SER A 107 -16.12 -2.68 2.77
C SER A 107 -17.63 -2.81 3.00
N ALA A 108 -18.28 -3.76 2.33
CA ALA A 108 -19.69 -4.06 2.58
C ALA A 108 -19.93 -4.61 3.98
N LEU A 109 -19.05 -5.48 4.49
CA LEU A 109 -19.11 -5.98 5.88
C LEU A 109 -18.92 -4.84 6.90
N CYS A 110 -18.04 -3.87 6.63
CA CYS A 110 -17.88 -2.70 7.50
C CYS A 110 -19.17 -1.87 7.58
N GLY A 111 -19.81 -1.60 6.44
CA GLY A 111 -21.11 -0.92 6.39
C GLY A 111 -22.27 -1.73 7.00
N ALA A 112 -22.17 -3.05 7.02
CA ALA A 112 -23.15 -3.96 7.63
C ALA A 112 -22.80 -4.38 9.05
N SER A 113 -21.84 -3.72 9.71
CA SER A 113 -21.29 -4.16 11.00
C SER A 113 -22.31 -4.19 12.14
N ALA A 114 -23.30 -3.29 12.15
CA ALA A 114 -24.42 -3.35 13.11
C ALA A 114 -25.25 -4.63 12.93
N TRP A 115 -25.59 -4.98 11.69
CA TRP A 115 -26.30 -6.22 11.38
C TRP A 115 -25.48 -7.47 11.70
N LEU A 116 -24.17 -7.45 11.43
CA LEU A 116 -23.26 -8.53 11.80
C LEU A 116 -23.15 -8.68 13.32
N ALA A 117 -23.16 -7.57 14.07
CA ALA A 117 -23.16 -7.59 15.52
C ALA A 117 -24.40 -8.32 16.08
N ASP A 118 -25.59 -8.00 15.57
CA ASP A 118 -26.82 -8.69 15.94
C ASP A 118 -26.80 -10.18 15.57
N LEU A 119 -26.25 -10.52 14.39
CA LEU A 119 -26.17 -11.90 13.91
C LEU A 119 -25.22 -12.78 14.75
N PHE A 120 -24.08 -12.23 15.16
CA PHE A 120 -23.03 -12.96 15.87
C PHE A 120 -23.05 -12.76 17.39
N GLY A 121 -23.94 -11.89 17.91
CA GLY A 121 -24.01 -11.57 19.34
C GLY A 121 -22.76 -10.85 19.87
N ILE A 122 -22.10 -10.04 19.03
CA ILE A 122 -20.91 -9.26 19.38
C ILE A 122 -21.21 -7.77 19.28
N SER A 123 -20.37 -6.91 19.88
CA SER A 123 -20.51 -5.46 19.70
C SER A 123 -20.30 -5.03 18.24
N GLY A 124 -21.00 -3.99 17.78
CA GLY A 124 -20.82 -3.39 16.45
C GLY A 124 -19.37 -2.99 16.16
N ALA A 125 -18.67 -2.46 17.16
CA ALA A 125 -17.24 -2.14 17.06
C ALA A 125 -16.38 -3.38 16.79
N ALA A 126 -16.61 -4.49 17.49
CA ALA A 126 -15.87 -5.74 17.24
C ALA A 126 -16.12 -6.30 15.83
N ALA A 127 -17.38 -6.25 15.36
CA ALA A 127 -17.72 -6.64 13.99
C ALA A 127 -16.99 -5.76 12.96
N LEU A 128 -16.94 -4.44 13.19
CA LEU A 128 -16.22 -3.50 12.35
C LEU A 128 -14.70 -3.76 12.38
N ILE A 129 -14.10 -3.96 13.55
CA ILE A 129 -12.66 -4.27 13.69
C ILE A 129 -12.30 -5.53 12.90
N GLY A 130 -13.12 -6.58 12.98
CA GLY A 130 -12.91 -7.81 12.21
C GLY A 130 -13.01 -7.59 10.69
N ALA A 131 -14.01 -6.82 10.25
CA ALA A 131 -14.15 -6.45 8.84
C ALA A 131 -12.95 -5.60 8.35
N ARG A 132 -12.40 -4.73 9.20
CA ARG A 132 -11.20 -3.92 8.91
C ARG A 132 -9.93 -4.76 8.77
N VAL A 133 -9.78 -5.84 9.55
CA VAL A 133 -8.69 -6.81 9.35
C VAL A 133 -8.79 -7.45 7.97
N LEU A 134 -9.98 -7.90 7.57
CA LEU A 134 -10.21 -8.48 6.25
C LEU A 134 -9.96 -7.46 5.13
N GLN A 135 -10.36 -6.21 5.34
CA GLN A 135 -10.13 -5.12 4.40
C GLN A 135 -8.63 -4.81 4.25
N GLY A 136 -7.87 -4.81 5.34
CA GLY A 136 -6.42 -4.67 5.35
C GLY A 136 -5.72 -5.80 4.59
N ALA A 137 -6.20 -7.05 4.75
CA ALA A 137 -5.73 -8.18 3.97
C ALA A 137 -6.00 -8.02 2.46
N GLY A 138 -7.19 -7.54 2.09
CA GLY A 138 -7.53 -7.21 0.69
C GLY A 138 -6.59 -6.13 0.13
N GLY A 139 -6.30 -5.10 0.90
CA GLY A 139 -5.37 -4.04 0.50
C GLY A 139 -3.93 -4.52 0.33
N ALA A 140 -3.47 -5.44 1.19
CA ALA A 140 -2.15 -6.05 1.10
C ALA A 140 -1.96 -6.90 -0.17
N PHE A 141 -3.04 -7.49 -0.69
CA PHE A 141 -3.01 -8.15 -2.00
C PHE A 141 -2.93 -7.16 -3.16
N MET A 142 -3.56 -5.99 -3.05
CA MET A 142 -3.66 -5.04 -4.17
C MET A 142 -2.37 -4.24 -4.38
N MET A 143 -1.82 -3.70 -3.30
CA MET A 143 -0.74 -2.70 -3.37
C MET A 143 0.53 -3.18 -4.09
N PRO A 144 1.15 -4.32 -3.71
CA PRO A 144 2.37 -4.78 -4.39
C PRO A 144 2.09 -5.17 -5.84
N GLN A 145 0.91 -5.73 -6.12
CA GLN A 145 0.54 -6.17 -7.46
C GLN A 145 0.28 -5.00 -8.41
N SER A 146 -0.21 -3.87 -7.90
CA SER A 146 -0.38 -2.65 -8.70
C SER A 146 0.96 -2.15 -9.28
N LEU A 147 2.01 -2.09 -8.45
CA LEU A 147 3.35 -1.70 -8.86
C LEU A 147 3.94 -2.72 -9.84
N SER A 148 3.82 -4.00 -9.50
CA SER A 148 4.38 -5.07 -10.31
C SER A 148 3.71 -5.17 -11.69
N LEU A 149 2.39 -4.98 -11.80
CA LEU A 149 1.69 -4.92 -13.08
C LEU A 149 2.10 -3.71 -13.92
N LEU A 150 2.29 -2.54 -13.30
CA LEU A 150 2.75 -1.34 -14.02
C LEU A 150 4.11 -1.55 -14.67
N THR A 151 5.06 -2.19 -13.97
CA THR A 151 6.39 -2.45 -14.54
C THR A 151 6.38 -3.45 -15.70
N VAL A 152 5.37 -4.31 -15.77
CA VAL A 152 5.20 -5.28 -16.87
C VAL A 152 4.55 -4.64 -18.09
N VAL A 153 3.54 -3.79 -17.88
CA VAL A 153 2.75 -3.23 -18.98
C VAL A 153 3.45 -2.01 -19.62
N PHE A 154 4.29 -1.29 -18.87
CA PHE A 154 5.04 -0.15 -19.41
C PHE A 154 6.46 -0.54 -19.85
N PRO A 155 6.88 -0.10 -21.06
CA PRO A 155 8.26 -0.27 -21.53
C PRO A 155 9.21 0.59 -20.68
N HIS A 156 10.48 0.18 -20.63
CA HIS A 156 11.48 0.72 -19.70
C HIS A 156 11.58 2.25 -19.75
N GLU A 157 11.45 2.86 -20.93
CA GLU A 157 11.59 4.30 -21.20
C GLU A 157 10.41 5.13 -20.68
N ARG A 158 9.30 4.47 -20.29
CA ARG A 158 8.07 5.13 -19.81
C ARG A 158 7.70 4.70 -18.38
N ARG A 159 8.51 3.84 -17.75
CA ARG A 159 8.24 3.34 -16.39
C ARG A 159 8.30 4.45 -15.36
N GLY A 160 9.26 5.37 -15.44
CA GLY A 160 9.38 6.49 -14.50
C GLY A 160 8.16 7.41 -14.56
N ALA A 161 7.68 7.75 -15.75
CA ALA A 161 6.45 8.52 -15.93
C ALA A 161 5.22 7.82 -15.30
N ALA A 162 5.05 6.52 -15.53
CA ALA A 162 3.94 5.74 -14.99
C ALA A 162 4.01 5.63 -13.45
N LEU A 163 5.18 5.34 -12.90
CA LEU A 163 5.42 5.28 -11.45
C LEU A 163 5.27 6.66 -10.79
N GLY A 164 5.63 7.74 -11.49
CA GLY A 164 5.41 9.10 -11.04
C GLY A 164 3.93 9.45 -10.92
N ILE A 165 3.10 9.06 -11.90
CA ILE A 165 1.64 9.22 -11.82
C ILE A 165 1.05 8.37 -10.69
N TRP A 166 1.48 7.11 -10.58
CA TRP A 166 1.05 6.22 -9.50
C TRP A 166 1.37 6.80 -8.12
N GLY A 167 2.60 7.29 -7.91
CA GLY A 167 3.01 7.94 -6.67
C GLY A 167 2.28 9.26 -6.41
N GLY A 168 1.99 10.04 -7.45
CA GLY A 168 1.15 11.23 -7.35
C GLY A 168 -0.27 10.91 -6.90
N ILE A 169 -0.85 9.80 -7.38
CA ILE A 169 -2.19 9.37 -6.99
C ILE A 169 -2.22 8.84 -5.55
N VAL A 170 -1.16 8.18 -5.10
CA VAL A 170 -0.97 7.83 -3.69
C VAL A 170 -0.98 9.11 -2.82
N ALA A 171 -0.21 10.14 -3.20
CA ALA A 171 -0.21 11.40 -2.47
C ALA A 171 -1.58 12.12 -2.51
N LEU A 172 -2.28 12.10 -3.65
CA LEU A 172 -3.63 12.65 -3.77
C LEU A 172 -4.64 11.94 -2.88
N GLY A 173 -4.62 10.60 -2.85
CA GLY A 173 -5.52 9.80 -2.01
C GLY A 173 -5.37 10.16 -0.54
N ALA A 174 -4.14 10.44 -0.10
CA ALA A 174 -3.86 10.88 1.27
C ALA A 174 -4.53 12.22 1.63
N ILE A 175 -4.79 13.10 0.65
CA ILE A 175 -5.21 14.49 0.89
C ILE A 175 -6.68 14.75 0.53
N ILE A 176 -7.21 14.04 -0.47
CA ILE A 176 -8.62 14.16 -0.86
C ILE A 176 -9.55 13.52 0.18
N GLY A 177 -9.04 12.54 0.94
CA GLY A 177 -9.74 11.84 2.02
C GLY A 177 -10.54 12.73 2.96
N PRO A 178 -9.90 13.71 3.64
CA PRO A 178 -10.62 14.62 4.54
C PRO A 178 -11.75 15.43 3.89
N VAL A 179 -11.60 15.82 2.63
CA VAL A 179 -12.63 16.58 1.90
C VAL A 179 -13.84 15.70 1.61
N VAL A 180 -13.61 14.52 1.01
CA VAL A 180 -14.67 13.57 0.67
C VAL A 180 -15.30 13.01 1.95
N GLY A 181 -14.50 12.68 2.94
CA GLY A 181 -14.96 12.15 4.21
C GLY A 181 -15.76 13.17 5.02
N GLY A 182 -15.33 14.44 5.05
CA GLY A 182 -16.10 15.52 5.66
C GLY A 182 -17.47 15.68 5.00
N LEU A 183 -17.54 15.62 3.66
CA LEU A 183 -18.82 15.66 2.95
C LEU A 183 -19.72 14.47 3.34
N ILE A 184 -19.21 13.24 3.31
CA ILE A 184 -19.99 12.04 3.66
C ILE A 184 -20.48 12.11 5.11
N VAL A 185 -19.60 12.46 6.05
CA VAL A 185 -19.91 12.52 7.48
C VAL A 185 -20.93 13.62 7.80
N THR A 186 -21.02 14.67 6.99
CA THR A 186 -22.03 15.73 7.17
C THR A 186 -23.40 15.41 6.57
N THR A 187 -23.47 14.66 5.47
CA THR A 187 -24.72 14.46 4.70
C THR A 187 -25.31 13.05 4.81
N TYR A 188 -24.48 12.03 5.03
CA TYR A 188 -24.88 10.63 5.04
C TYR A 188 -24.52 9.95 6.36
N ALA A 189 -25.12 8.80 6.63
CA ALA A 189 -24.76 7.97 7.77
C ALA A 189 -23.30 7.45 7.65
N TRP A 190 -22.66 7.09 8.77
CA TRP A 190 -21.23 6.80 8.79
C TRP A 190 -20.85 5.55 7.99
N GLU A 191 -21.79 4.62 7.78
CA GLU A 191 -21.62 3.40 7.00
C GLU A 191 -21.21 3.71 5.55
N TRP A 192 -21.66 4.86 5.02
CA TRP A 192 -21.33 5.32 3.67
C TRP A 192 -19.84 5.58 3.44
N VAL A 193 -19.08 5.77 4.52
CA VAL A 193 -17.60 5.82 4.48
C VAL A 193 -17.02 4.55 3.86
N PHE A 194 -17.65 3.40 4.11
CA PHE A 194 -17.22 2.11 3.57
C PHE A 194 -17.98 1.76 2.31
N LEU A 195 -19.29 2.05 2.25
CA LEU A 195 -20.14 1.67 1.12
C LEU A 195 -19.75 2.38 -0.19
N ILE A 196 -19.13 3.56 -0.13
CA ILE A 196 -18.62 4.26 -1.32
C ILE A 196 -17.58 3.43 -2.10
N ASN A 197 -16.85 2.54 -1.42
CA ASN A 197 -15.88 1.66 -2.05
C ASN A 197 -16.54 0.57 -2.89
N ILE A 198 -17.80 0.22 -2.63
CA ILE A 198 -18.49 -0.88 -3.33
C ILE A 198 -18.64 -0.61 -4.84
N PRO A 199 -19.27 0.50 -5.29
CA PRO A 199 -19.41 0.76 -6.71
C PRO A 199 -18.05 0.93 -7.40
N VAL A 200 -17.09 1.58 -6.73
CA VAL A 200 -15.72 1.79 -7.26
C VAL A 200 -14.98 0.46 -7.39
N GLY A 201 -15.07 -0.40 -6.37
CA GLY A 201 -14.46 -1.72 -6.32
C GLY A 201 -15.01 -2.65 -7.38
N ILE A 202 -16.34 -2.71 -7.55
CA ILE A 202 -16.98 -3.49 -8.62
C ILE A 202 -16.52 -2.99 -10.00
N ALA A 203 -16.55 -1.68 -10.23
CA ALA A 203 -16.10 -1.11 -11.50
C ALA A 203 -14.62 -1.42 -11.77
N ALA A 204 -13.76 -1.32 -10.76
CA ALA A 204 -12.33 -1.62 -10.88
C ALA A 204 -12.07 -3.12 -11.09
N ILE A 205 -12.87 -4.03 -10.50
CA ILE A 205 -12.78 -5.48 -10.75
C ILE A 205 -13.10 -5.76 -12.22
N LEU A 206 -14.24 -5.26 -12.70
CA LEU A 206 -14.67 -5.46 -14.09
C LEU A 206 -13.66 -4.89 -15.08
N ALA A 207 -13.17 -3.66 -14.81
CA ALA A 207 -12.16 -3.02 -15.65
C ALA A 207 -10.82 -3.77 -15.62
N THR A 208 -10.41 -4.30 -14.47
CA THR A 208 -9.18 -5.11 -14.36
C THR A 208 -9.31 -6.40 -15.16
N LEU A 209 -10.44 -7.10 -15.03
CA LEU A 209 -10.69 -8.34 -15.75
C LEU A 209 -10.66 -8.12 -17.27
N ALA A 210 -11.22 -7.01 -17.74
CA ALA A 210 -11.31 -6.67 -19.17
C ALA A 210 -10.00 -6.11 -19.76
N LEU A 211 -9.27 -5.26 -19.03
CA LEU A 211 -8.20 -4.42 -19.60
C LEU A 211 -6.79 -4.82 -19.19
N VAL A 212 -6.63 -5.49 -18.04
CA VAL A 212 -5.30 -5.79 -17.49
C VAL A 212 -4.84 -7.16 -18.00
N PRO A 213 -3.65 -7.30 -18.58
CA PRO A 213 -3.12 -8.60 -18.96
C PRO A 213 -2.67 -9.40 -17.74
N GLU A 214 -2.75 -10.73 -17.82
CA GLU A 214 -2.18 -11.60 -16.79
C GLU A 214 -0.65 -11.58 -16.90
N SER A 215 0.05 -11.63 -15.76
CA SER A 215 1.51 -11.76 -15.73
C SER A 215 1.96 -12.57 -14.52
N VAL A 216 2.95 -13.44 -14.74
CA VAL A 216 3.58 -14.30 -13.73
C VAL A 216 5.08 -14.15 -13.90
N ASP A 217 5.85 -14.21 -12.81
CA ASP A 217 7.31 -14.23 -12.92
C ASP A 217 7.78 -15.61 -13.41
N PRO A 218 8.39 -15.72 -14.61
CA PRO A 218 8.84 -17.00 -15.16
C PRO A 218 9.92 -17.68 -14.31
N HIS A 219 10.60 -16.92 -13.45
CA HIS A 219 11.70 -17.37 -12.59
C HIS A 219 11.24 -17.55 -11.14
N ALA A 220 9.95 -17.39 -10.84
CA ALA A 220 9.46 -17.65 -9.50
C ALA A 220 9.54 -19.15 -9.18
N GLY A 221 10.40 -19.50 -8.22
CA GLY A 221 10.41 -20.82 -7.62
C GLY A 221 9.03 -21.21 -7.10
N ARG A 222 8.64 -22.46 -7.34
CA ARG A 222 7.32 -23.00 -6.97
C ARG A 222 7.16 -23.26 -5.46
N ARG A 223 8.22 -23.11 -4.66
CA ARG A 223 8.19 -23.35 -3.22
C ARG A 223 7.85 -22.05 -2.49
N PHE A 224 6.80 -22.10 -1.68
CA PHE A 224 6.36 -20.97 -0.89
C PHE A 224 7.10 -20.95 0.46
N ASP A 225 7.75 -19.82 0.78
CA ASP A 225 8.53 -19.67 2.01
C ASP A 225 7.63 -19.36 3.22
N TRP A 226 7.05 -20.40 3.80
CA TRP A 226 6.24 -20.27 5.02
C TRP A 226 7.05 -19.80 6.24
N GLY A 227 8.34 -20.13 6.30
CA GLY A 227 9.22 -19.72 7.39
C GLY A 227 9.46 -18.21 7.35
N GLY A 228 9.76 -17.68 6.17
CA GLY A 228 9.88 -16.26 5.89
C GLY A 228 8.60 -15.52 6.24
N VAL A 229 7.44 -16.04 5.81
CA VAL A 229 6.12 -15.46 6.12
C VAL A 229 5.87 -15.34 7.63
N LEU A 230 6.15 -16.40 8.39
CA LEU A 230 5.93 -16.38 9.85
C LEU A 230 6.90 -15.42 10.54
N LEU A 231 8.19 -15.46 10.19
CA LEU A 231 9.21 -14.59 10.80
C LEU A 231 8.98 -13.11 10.46
N SER A 232 8.72 -12.80 9.19
CA SER A 232 8.40 -11.44 8.77
C SER A 232 7.07 -10.98 9.35
N GLY A 233 6.05 -11.84 9.33
CA GLY A 233 4.71 -11.50 9.79
C GLY A 233 4.69 -11.18 11.28
N LEU A 234 5.26 -12.06 12.12
CA LEU A 234 5.35 -11.83 13.56
C LEU A 234 6.29 -10.68 13.92
N GLY A 235 7.41 -10.53 13.20
CA GLY A 235 8.36 -9.43 13.42
C GLY A 235 7.75 -8.06 13.08
N ILE A 236 7.08 -7.95 11.93
CA ILE A 236 6.37 -6.73 11.51
C ILE A 236 5.20 -6.46 12.45
N PHE A 237 4.43 -7.49 12.84
CA PHE A 237 3.34 -7.35 13.80
C PHE A 237 3.85 -6.75 15.11
N ALA A 238 4.88 -7.34 15.71
CA ALA A 238 5.44 -6.86 16.97
C ALA A 238 5.97 -5.42 16.86
N LEU A 239 6.64 -5.09 15.74
CA LEU A 239 7.17 -3.74 15.50
C LEU A 239 6.06 -2.70 15.35
N VAL A 240 5.09 -2.97 14.47
CA VAL A 240 4.00 -2.03 14.16
C VAL A 240 3.09 -1.88 15.37
N TYR A 241 2.76 -2.97 16.06
CA TYR A 241 1.98 -2.93 17.30
C TYR A 241 2.69 -2.09 18.37
N ALA A 242 3.99 -2.26 18.58
CA ALA A 242 4.76 -1.45 19.54
C ALA A 242 4.76 0.05 19.19
N LEU A 243 4.81 0.39 17.90
CA LEU A 243 4.76 1.78 17.44
C LEU A 243 3.38 2.41 17.62
N ILE A 244 2.31 1.64 17.38
CA ILE A 244 0.93 2.08 17.56
C ILE A 244 0.61 2.27 19.05
N GLU A 245 0.86 1.25 19.86
CA GLU A 245 0.49 1.20 21.27
C GLU A 245 1.48 1.90 22.21
N GLY A 246 2.61 2.38 21.67
CA GLY A 246 3.67 3.03 22.43
C GLY A 246 3.20 4.26 23.22
N ASN A 247 2.28 5.05 22.66
CA ASN A 247 1.70 6.20 23.36
C ASN A 247 0.70 5.80 24.45
N ALA A 248 -0.09 4.75 24.24
CA ALA A 248 -1.11 4.30 25.19
C ALA A 248 -0.48 3.58 26.40
N HIS A 249 0.50 2.71 26.14
CA HIS A 249 1.16 1.89 27.17
C HIS A 249 2.45 2.52 27.73
N GLY A 250 2.97 3.56 27.08
CA GLY A 250 4.22 4.21 27.42
C GLY A 250 5.43 3.56 26.74
N TRP A 251 6.25 4.39 26.11
CA TRP A 251 7.43 3.99 25.32
C TRP A 251 8.50 3.22 26.12
N THR A 252 8.55 3.40 27.44
CA THR A 252 9.50 2.73 28.34
C THR A 252 8.90 1.56 29.10
N SER A 253 7.63 1.21 28.84
CA SER A 253 7.00 0.06 29.48
C SER A 253 7.68 -1.25 29.07
N SER A 254 7.68 -2.24 29.97
CA SER A 254 8.25 -3.56 29.71
C SER A 254 7.60 -4.26 28.51
N LEU A 255 6.30 -4.01 28.28
CA LEU A 255 5.57 -4.54 27.14
C LEU A 255 6.13 -3.99 25.82
N ILE A 256 6.22 -2.66 25.68
CA ILE A 256 6.66 -2.01 24.44
C ILE A 256 8.14 -2.30 24.16
N LEU A 257 9.00 -2.23 25.18
CA LEU A 257 10.41 -2.60 25.04
C LEU A 257 10.58 -4.09 24.69
N GLY A 258 9.77 -4.96 25.30
CA GLY A 258 9.75 -6.39 24.99
C GLY A 258 9.33 -6.65 23.54
N LEU A 259 8.32 -5.95 23.04
CA LEU A 259 7.89 -6.06 21.64
C LEU A 259 8.95 -5.56 20.66
N PHE A 260 9.64 -4.45 20.95
CA PHE A 260 10.77 -3.99 20.12
C PHE A 260 11.91 -5.01 20.10
N ALA A 261 12.22 -5.63 21.24
CA ALA A 261 13.23 -6.68 21.32
C ALA A 261 12.81 -7.92 20.51
N VAL A 262 11.56 -8.38 20.66
CA VAL A 262 11.00 -9.50 19.89
C VAL A 262 11.02 -9.19 18.38
N ALA A 263 10.60 -7.99 17.98
CA ALA A 263 10.65 -7.55 16.59
C ALA A 263 12.09 -7.59 16.05
N ALA A 264 13.07 -7.05 16.79
CA ALA A 264 14.47 -7.05 16.39
C ALA A 264 15.01 -8.48 16.20
N VAL A 265 14.69 -9.40 17.13
CA VAL A 265 15.10 -10.81 17.03
C VAL A 265 14.44 -11.49 15.84
N LEU A 266 13.11 -11.38 15.69
CA LEU A 266 12.38 -12.04 14.60
C LEU A 266 12.79 -11.53 13.23
N LEU A 267 13.00 -10.22 13.07
CA LEU A 267 13.46 -9.64 11.81
C LEU A 267 14.92 -10.01 11.51
N ALA A 268 15.79 -10.12 12.52
CA ALA A 268 17.15 -10.62 12.33
C ALA A 268 17.15 -12.10 11.90
N LEU A 269 16.28 -12.92 12.51
CA LEU A 269 16.08 -14.32 12.13
C LEU A 269 15.50 -14.43 10.72
N PHE A 270 14.55 -13.56 10.34
CA PHE A 270 14.01 -13.48 8.99
C PHE A 270 15.13 -13.23 7.97
N VAL A 271 15.99 -12.23 8.20
CA VAL A 271 17.14 -11.94 7.32
C VAL A 271 18.10 -13.13 7.26
N TRP A 272 18.37 -13.79 8.38
CA TRP A 272 19.23 -14.97 8.43
C TRP A 272 18.65 -16.17 7.65
N TRP A 273 17.33 -16.35 7.71
CA TRP A 273 16.55 -17.38 7.03
C TRP A 273 16.52 -17.15 5.52
N GLU A 274 16.15 -15.95 5.09
CA GLU A 274 16.08 -15.54 3.69
C GLU A 274 17.44 -15.66 2.97
N ARG A 275 18.56 -15.45 3.68
CA ARG A 275 19.90 -15.67 3.11
C ARG A 275 20.21 -17.13 2.78
N ARG A 276 19.47 -18.08 3.36
CA ARG A 276 19.71 -19.53 3.22
C ARG A 276 18.61 -20.24 2.45
N HIS A 277 17.40 -19.67 2.40
CA HIS A 277 16.30 -20.31 1.70
C HIS A 277 16.57 -20.35 0.19
N PRO A 278 16.36 -21.49 -0.50
CA PRO A 278 16.53 -21.59 -1.96
C PRO A 278 15.65 -20.67 -2.81
N ASP A 279 14.51 -20.23 -2.29
CA ASP A 279 13.48 -19.44 -2.99
C ASP A 279 12.99 -18.32 -2.04
N PRO A 280 13.86 -17.36 -1.69
CA PRO A 280 13.58 -16.33 -0.70
C PRO A 280 12.39 -15.44 -1.12
N MET A 281 11.62 -14.95 -0.15
CA MET A 281 10.58 -13.94 -0.41
C MET A 281 11.19 -12.61 -0.84
N MET A 282 12.36 -12.28 -0.29
CA MET A 282 13.07 -11.04 -0.54
C MET A 282 14.49 -11.33 -1.02
N LYS A 283 14.82 -10.90 -2.25
CA LYS A 283 16.17 -11.03 -2.80
C LYS A 283 17.12 -10.06 -2.10
N LEU A 284 17.70 -10.49 -0.98
CA LEU A 284 18.56 -9.66 -0.12
C LEU A 284 19.82 -9.13 -0.84
N GLU A 285 20.24 -9.78 -1.91
CA GLU A 285 21.35 -9.35 -2.79
C GLU A 285 21.13 -7.94 -3.37
N LEU A 286 19.87 -7.55 -3.58
CA LEU A 286 19.53 -6.21 -4.06
C LEU A 286 19.96 -5.11 -3.08
N PHE A 287 19.99 -5.40 -1.78
CA PHE A 287 20.47 -4.45 -0.78
C PHE A 287 21.99 -4.24 -0.82
N GLY A 288 22.74 -5.11 -1.52
CA GLY A 288 24.14 -4.86 -1.87
C GLY A 288 24.31 -3.74 -2.90
N ILE A 289 23.26 -3.42 -3.67
CA ILE A 289 23.26 -2.35 -4.67
C ILE A 289 23.03 -1.02 -3.94
N ARG A 290 24.04 -0.15 -3.93
CA ARG A 290 24.00 1.14 -3.21
C ARG A 290 22.79 1.99 -3.58
N ASN A 291 22.45 2.08 -4.86
CA ASN A 291 21.28 2.85 -5.33
C ASN A 291 19.96 2.28 -4.80
N PHE A 292 19.84 0.95 -4.67
CA PHE A 292 18.65 0.30 -4.16
C PHE A 292 18.48 0.55 -2.66
N TRP A 293 19.53 0.34 -1.86
CA TRP A 293 19.48 0.63 -0.42
C TRP A 293 19.21 2.12 -0.15
N ALA A 294 19.94 3.02 -0.83
CA ALA A 294 19.75 4.46 -0.66
C ALA A 294 18.35 4.90 -1.08
N GLY A 295 17.82 4.34 -2.19
CA GLY A 295 16.46 4.60 -2.65
C GLY A 295 15.39 4.21 -1.63
N ASN A 296 15.54 3.04 -0.99
CA ASN A 296 14.62 2.60 0.07
C ASN A 296 14.68 3.52 1.31
N VAL A 297 15.88 3.93 1.73
CA VAL A 297 16.03 4.87 2.86
C VAL A 297 15.40 6.22 2.53
N ILE A 298 15.63 6.75 1.33
CA ILE A 298 15.00 8.00 0.89
C ILE A 298 13.48 7.86 0.84
N ALA A 299 12.96 6.77 0.28
CA ALA A 299 11.52 6.51 0.23
C ALA A 299 10.90 6.46 1.64
N LEU A 300 11.58 5.81 2.59
CA LEU A 300 11.17 5.78 3.99
C LEU A 300 11.15 7.19 4.62
N MET A 301 12.20 7.97 4.42
CA MET A 301 12.30 9.34 4.97
C MET A 301 11.25 10.28 4.37
N VAL A 302 11.03 10.19 3.05
CA VAL A 302 9.99 10.96 2.36
C VAL A 302 8.61 10.56 2.86
N ALA A 303 8.31 9.26 2.97
CA ALA A 303 7.03 8.80 3.50
C ALA A 303 6.81 9.23 4.95
N PHE A 304 7.85 9.12 5.80
CA PHE A 304 7.81 9.55 7.19
C PHE A 304 7.57 11.06 7.32
N GLY A 305 8.33 11.88 6.59
CA GLY A 305 8.15 13.33 6.60
C GLY A 305 6.81 13.76 6.01
N MET A 306 6.41 13.17 4.88
CA MET A 306 5.19 13.54 4.18
C MET A 306 3.94 13.15 4.96
N LEU A 307 3.86 11.97 5.56
CA LEU A 307 2.71 11.59 6.40
C LEU A 307 2.78 12.25 7.79
N GLY A 308 3.99 12.36 8.36
CA GLY A 308 4.22 12.92 9.68
C GLY A 308 3.93 14.42 9.79
N ILE A 309 4.06 15.19 8.71
CA ILE A 309 3.80 16.64 8.74
C ILE A 309 2.30 16.99 8.79
N PHE A 310 1.41 16.10 8.33
CA PHE A 310 -0.03 16.42 8.25
C PHE A 310 -0.66 16.68 9.61
N PHE A 311 -0.33 15.85 10.61
CA PHE A 311 -0.90 15.98 11.94
C PHE A 311 -0.45 17.26 12.67
N PRO A 312 0.86 17.55 12.83
CA PRO A 312 1.33 18.80 13.42
C PRO A 312 0.84 20.04 12.67
N MET A 313 0.82 20.00 11.34
CA MET A 313 0.35 21.13 10.54
C MET A 313 -1.15 21.40 10.75
N THR A 314 -1.95 20.34 10.82
CA THR A 314 -3.38 20.46 11.13
C THR A 314 -3.61 21.02 12.52
N LEU A 315 -2.85 20.54 13.52
CA LEU A 315 -2.90 21.06 14.89
C LEU A 315 -2.49 22.53 14.96
N PHE A 316 -1.45 22.94 14.22
CA PHE A 316 -1.02 24.33 14.14
C PHE A 316 -2.07 25.23 13.48
N LEU A 317 -2.61 24.84 12.33
CA LEU A 317 -3.61 25.61 11.60
C LEU A 317 -4.91 25.77 12.40
N GLN A 318 -5.43 24.69 12.99
CA GLN A 318 -6.71 24.74 13.71
C GLN A 318 -6.54 25.22 15.16
N GLY A 319 -5.52 24.75 15.87
CA GLY A 319 -5.28 25.06 17.28
C GLY A 319 -4.62 26.42 17.50
N ALA A 320 -3.50 26.70 16.82
CA ALA A 320 -2.76 27.94 17.04
C ALA A 320 -3.29 29.12 16.21
N LEU A 321 -3.68 28.87 14.95
CA LEU A 321 -4.20 29.90 14.03
C LEU A 321 -5.73 30.00 14.01
N GLY A 322 -6.44 29.11 14.72
CA GLY A 322 -7.91 29.16 14.84
C GLY A 322 -8.65 28.91 13.52
N PHE A 323 -8.04 28.25 12.54
CA PHE A 323 -8.69 27.98 11.26
C PHE A 323 -9.82 26.96 11.44
N THR A 324 -10.91 27.15 10.70
CA THR A 324 -11.94 26.13 10.57
C THR A 324 -11.37 24.90 9.85
N PRO A 325 -11.93 23.68 10.05
CA PRO A 325 -11.44 22.46 9.38
C PRO A 325 -11.34 22.59 7.85
N ILE A 326 -12.34 23.24 7.23
CA ILE A 326 -12.36 23.51 5.79
C ILE A 326 -11.22 24.45 5.38
N ARG A 327 -10.99 25.52 6.13
CA ARG A 327 -9.90 26.48 5.82
C ARG A 327 -8.53 25.84 5.99
N ALA A 328 -8.35 25.01 7.01
CA ALA A 328 -7.12 24.25 7.22
C ALA A 328 -6.86 23.28 6.05
N GLY A 329 -7.88 22.50 5.65
CA GLY A 329 -7.77 21.61 4.47
C GLY A 329 -7.45 22.35 3.17
N LEU A 330 -8.13 23.47 2.91
CA LEU A 330 -7.86 24.32 1.74
C LEU A 330 -6.44 24.90 1.76
N THR A 331 -5.90 25.22 2.94
CA THR A 331 -4.53 25.74 3.09
C THR A 331 -3.48 24.68 2.74
N MET A 332 -3.80 23.39 2.93
CA MET A 332 -2.90 22.27 2.59
C MET A 332 -3.06 21.80 1.14
N THR A 333 -4.14 22.17 0.46
CA THR A 333 -4.43 21.77 -0.93
C THR A 333 -3.36 22.18 -1.95
N PRO A 334 -2.70 23.36 -1.86
CA PRO A 334 -1.61 23.72 -2.76
C PRO A 334 -0.48 22.68 -2.76
N MET A 335 -0.18 22.05 -1.62
CA MET A 335 0.83 20.99 -1.54
C MET A 335 0.45 19.79 -2.43
N SER A 336 -0.82 19.37 -2.40
CA SER A 336 -1.33 18.27 -3.23
C SER A 336 -1.25 18.59 -4.71
N ILE A 337 -1.62 19.82 -5.08
CA ILE A 337 -1.60 20.28 -6.47
C ILE A 337 -0.16 20.29 -6.98
N VAL A 338 0.77 20.82 -6.20
CA VAL A 338 2.19 20.81 -6.55
C VAL A 338 2.65 19.36 -6.74
N ILE A 339 2.39 18.44 -5.81
CA ILE A 339 2.79 17.03 -5.94
C ILE A 339 2.19 16.40 -7.20
N LEU A 340 0.88 16.60 -7.46
CA LEU A 340 0.19 16.05 -8.61
C LEU A 340 0.81 16.52 -9.93
N LEU A 341 1.18 17.79 -10.00
CA LEU A 341 1.80 18.36 -11.20
C LEU A 341 3.27 17.96 -11.32
N THR A 342 4.02 17.96 -10.22
CA THR A 342 5.46 17.70 -10.25
C THR A 342 5.81 16.22 -10.35
N ALA A 343 4.99 15.31 -9.83
CA ALA A 343 5.31 13.87 -9.80
C ALA A 343 5.44 13.24 -11.20
N PRO A 344 4.54 13.51 -12.18
CA PRO A 344 4.71 13.05 -13.55
C PRO A 344 5.91 13.70 -14.25
N LEU A 345 6.18 14.98 -13.96
CA LEU A 345 7.33 15.69 -14.51
C LEU A 345 8.64 15.11 -13.97
N ALA A 346 8.73 14.86 -12.67
CA ALA A 346 9.86 14.21 -12.02
C ALA A 346 10.05 12.76 -12.53
N GLY A 347 8.96 12.02 -12.75
CA GLY A 347 9.01 10.68 -13.35
C GLY A 347 9.59 10.70 -14.76
N ARG A 348 9.12 11.62 -15.62
CA ARG A 348 9.66 11.81 -16.98
C ARG A 348 11.11 12.27 -16.99
N LEU A 349 11.49 13.13 -16.05
CA LEU A 349 12.86 13.58 -15.92
C LEU A 349 13.75 12.41 -15.46
N THR A 350 13.22 11.53 -14.59
CA THR A 350 13.91 10.31 -14.13
C THR A 350 14.24 9.40 -15.29
N ASP A 351 13.30 9.25 -16.24
CA ASP A 351 13.51 8.47 -17.47
C ASP A 351 14.64 9.06 -18.35
N ARG A 352 14.93 10.37 -18.26
CA ARG A 352 15.93 11.04 -19.11
C ARG A 352 17.32 11.18 -18.48
N ILE A 353 17.40 11.60 -17.22
CA ILE A 353 18.67 11.93 -16.54
C ILE A 353 18.99 11.00 -15.38
N GLY A 354 18.13 10.01 -15.11
CA GLY A 354 18.26 9.08 -14.00
C GLY A 354 17.78 9.65 -12.65
N ALA A 355 17.34 8.76 -11.76
CA ALA A 355 16.72 9.12 -10.48
C ALA A 355 17.64 9.90 -9.53
N ARG A 356 18.96 9.67 -9.61
CA ARG A 356 19.94 10.21 -8.67
C ARG A 356 19.92 11.74 -8.61
N TRP A 357 19.92 12.41 -9.75
CA TRP A 357 19.99 13.88 -9.79
C TRP A 357 18.72 14.52 -9.26
N ILE A 358 17.58 13.94 -9.58
CA ILE A 358 16.26 14.43 -9.15
C ILE A 358 16.10 14.30 -7.63
N LEU A 359 16.55 13.19 -7.06
CA LEU A 359 16.53 12.99 -5.61
C LEU A 359 17.45 13.98 -4.90
N ILE A 360 18.66 14.23 -5.41
CA ILE A 360 19.60 15.18 -4.80
C ILE A 360 19.04 16.60 -4.84
N THR A 361 18.48 17.03 -5.97
CA THR A 361 17.95 18.39 -6.11
C THR A 361 16.61 18.59 -5.40
N GLY A 362 15.82 17.53 -5.24
CA GLY A 362 14.49 17.60 -4.59
C GLY A 362 14.54 17.50 -3.07
N LEU A 363 15.61 16.93 -2.50
CA LEU A 363 15.83 16.84 -1.05
C LEU A 363 16.66 18.00 -0.48
N GLY A 364 17.28 18.82 -1.36
CA GLY A 364 18.19 19.90 -1.00
C GLY A 364 17.53 21.25 -0.77
#